data_AF-A0A359CJG1-F1
#
_entry.id   AF-A0A359CJG1-F1
#
_cell.length_a   1.000
_cell.length_b   1.000
_cell.length_c   1.000
_cell.angle_alpha   90.00
_cell.angle_beta   90.00
_cell.angle_gamma   90.00
#
_symmetry.space_group_name_H-M   'P 1'
#
loop_
_entity.id
_entity.type
_entity.pdbx_description
1 polymer ?
#
loop_
_entity_poly.entity_id
_entity_poly.type
_entity_poly.pdbx_seq_one_letter_code
_entity_poly.pdbx_strand_id
1 'polypeptide(L)'
;MQPFVHLHVHSQYSLLDGQASIQRLVDKAMKDGMKALALTDHGAMYGIKEFVNYVSKKNAPVNAEIKNLRKEIDSLKEKGASPEQISERQDTLVQTQKKLFKPIIGCECYVARRNRFMQSEKIDGSGWHLVVLAKNLQGYKNLIKIVSK
;
A
#
# COMPACT_ATOMS: atom_id res chain seq x y z
N MET A 1 -3.11 -20.96 -8.69
CA MET A 1 -2.74 -19.61 -9.20
C MET A 1 -1.48 -19.17 -8.47
N GLN A 2 -0.49 -18.63 -9.18
CA GLN A 2 0.77 -18.18 -8.55
C GLN A 2 0.52 -16.93 -7.68
N PRO A 3 1.24 -16.74 -6.55
CA PRO A 3 1.14 -15.52 -5.78
C PRO A 3 1.45 -14.30 -6.63
N PHE A 4 0.55 -13.31 -6.63
CA PHE A 4 0.68 -12.11 -7.45
C PHE A 4 0.20 -10.87 -6.68
N VAL A 5 0.77 -9.71 -7.02
CA VAL A 5 0.43 -8.40 -6.46
C VAL A 5 0.45 -7.39 -7.60
N HIS A 6 -0.65 -6.66 -7.79
CA HIS A 6 -0.67 -5.55 -8.74
C HIS A 6 0.09 -4.34 -8.16
N LEU A 7 1.06 -3.85 -8.94
CA LEU A 7 1.89 -2.69 -8.59
C LEU A 7 1.56 -1.43 -9.41
N HIS A 8 0.68 -1.55 -10.40
CA HIS A 8 0.20 -0.47 -11.25
C HIS A 8 -1.33 -0.60 -11.35
N VAL A 9 -2.04 0.26 -10.62
CA VAL A 9 -3.51 0.22 -10.51
C VAL A 9 -4.05 1.63 -10.36
N HIS A 10 -5.10 1.92 -11.12
CA HIS A 10 -5.85 3.16 -11.10
C HIS A 10 -7.14 2.99 -10.31
N SER A 11 -7.46 3.97 -9.48
CA SER A 11 -8.75 4.12 -8.81
C SER A 11 -9.59 5.19 -9.49
N GLN A 12 -10.78 5.46 -8.93
CA GLN A 12 -11.64 6.55 -9.38
C GLN A 12 -11.02 7.95 -9.27
N TYR A 13 -9.85 8.08 -8.65
CA TYR A 13 -9.10 9.33 -8.55
C TYR A 13 -8.20 9.62 -9.77
N SER A 14 -8.03 8.65 -10.67
CA SER A 14 -7.59 8.92 -12.04
C SER A 14 -8.81 9.44 -12.82
N LEU A 15 -9.05 10.75 -12.75
CA LEU A 15 -10.38 11.34 -13.03
C LEU A 15 -10.92 11.13 -14.46
N LEU A 16 -10.05 10.92 -15.44
CA LEU A 16 -10.44 10.84 -16.85
C LEU A 16 -10.70 9.41 -17.33
N ASP A 17 -10.28 8.40 -16.56
CA ASP A 17 -10.18 7.01 -17.03
C ASP A 17 -10.43 5.97 -15.93
N GLY A 18 -10.05 6.28 -14.69
CA GLY A 18 -10.21 5.41 -13.54
C GLY A 18 -11.67 5.27 -13.11
N GLN A 19 -12.17 4.03 -13.09
CA GLN A 19 -13.57 3.74 -12.76
C GLN A 19 -13.73 2.95 -11.45
N ALA A 20 -12.68 2.28 -10.99
CA ALA A 20 -12.76 1.34 -9.88
C ALA A 20 -12.68 2.07 -8.53
N SER A 21 -13.65 1.83 -7.64
CA SER A 21 -13.58 2.39 -6.30
C SER A 21 -12.45 1.76 -5.48
N ILE A 22 -11.74 2.57 -4.68
CA ILE A 22 -10.69 2.10 -3.76
C ILE A 22 -11.13 0.89 -2.94
N GLN A 23 -12.35 0.93 -2.40
CA GLN A 23 -12.89 -0.15 -1.57
C GLN A 23 -13.03 -1.46 -2.37
N ARG A 24 -13.56 -1.40 -3.60
CA ARG A 24 -13.73 -2.58 -4.46
C ARG A 24 -12.39 -3.14 -4.90
N LEU A 25 -11.40 -2.29 -5.18
CA LEU A 25 -10.04 -2.71 -5.51
C LEU A 25 -9.40 -3.51 -4.35
N VAL A 26 -9.46 -2.97 -3.13
CA VAL A 26 -8.92 -3.63 -1.94
C VAL A 26 -9.65 -4.96 -1.67
N ASP A 27 -10.98 -4.95 -1.69
CA ASP A 27 -11.77 -6.15 -1.41
C ASP A 27 -11.54 -7.25 -2.45
N LYS A 28 -11.42 -6.89 -3.73
CA LYS A 28 -11.11 -7.85 -4.80
C LYS A 28 -9.72 -8.45 -4.61
N ALA A 29 -8.71 -7.63 -4.36
CA ALA A 29 -7.34 -8.08 -4.14
C ALA A 29 -7.23 -9.03 -2.93
N MET A 30 -7.89 -8.71 -1.81
CA MET A 30 -7.96 -9.58 -0.64
C MET A 30 -8.69 -10.90 -0.96
N LYS A 31 -9.84 -10.83 -1.66
CA LYS A 31 -10.62 -12.02 -2.06
C LYS A 31 -9.82 -12.96 -2.97
N ASP A 32 -8.98 -12.41 -3.82
CA ASP A 32 -8.10 -13.19 -4.71
C ASP A 32 -6.85 -13.75 -4.00
N GLY A 33 -6.70 -13.50 -2.69
CA GLY A 33 -5.58 -13.99 -1.90
C GLY A 33 -4.29 -13.17 -2.06
N MET A 34 -4.37 -11.95 -2.61
CA MET A 34 -3.21 -11.06 -2.70
C MET A 34 -2.83 -10.52 -1.32
N LYS A 35 -1.53 -10.39 -1.06
CA LYS A 35 -1.02 -9.87 0.21
C LYS A 35 -0.87 -8.35 0.23
N ALA A 36 -0.94 -7.72 -0.93
CA ALA A 36 -0.70 -6.30 -1.10
C ALA A 36 -1.39 -5.77 -2.36
N LEU A 37 -1.47 -4.46 -2.46
CA LEU A 37 -1.92 -3.73 -3.64
C LEU A 37 -1.21 -2.37 -3.68
N ALA A 38 -0.76 -1.94 -4.85
CA ALA A 38 -0.34 -0.56 -5.06
C ALA A 38 -1.48 0.29 -5.61
N LEU A 39 -1.51 1.56 -5.20
CA LEU A 39 -2.35 2.58 -5.83
C LEU A 39 -1.44 3.59 -6.53
N THR A 40 -1.61 3.74 -7.84
CA THR A 40 -0.74 4.53 -8.73
C THR A 40 -1.59 5.35 -9.69
N ASP A 41 -2.42 6.24 -9.14
CA ASP A 41 -3.28 7.11 -9.95
C ASP A 41 -2.47 8.05 -10.86
N HIS A 42 -3.12 8.53 -11.92
CA HIS A 42 -2.51 9.42 -12.91
C HIS A 42 -2.21 10.81 -12.34
N GLY A 43 -0.91 11.14 -12.24
CA GLY A 43 -0.40 12.47 -11.92
C GLY A 43 -0.80 13.04 -10.56
N ALA A 44 -1.51 12.26 -9.73
CA ALA A 44 -2.11 12.71 -8.49
C ALA A 44 -2.12 11.61 -7.42
N MET A 45 -2.25 12.04 -6.15
CA MET A 45 -2.28 11.14 -4.98
C MET A 45 -3.54 11.32 -4.14
N TYR A 46 -4.63 11.80 -4.73
CA TYR A 46 -5.86 12.16 -4.01
C TYR A 46 -6.46 10.98 -3.22
N GLY A 47 -6.43 9.78 -3.80
CA GLY A 47 -6.98 8.58 -3.19
C GLY A 47 -6.14 7.95 -2.07
N ILE A 48 -4.87 8.37 -1.89
CA ILE A 48 -3.94 7.67 -0.99
C ILE A 48 -4.45 7.66 0.46
N LYS A 49 -5.05 8.76 0.94
CA LYS A 49 -5.56 8.82 2.31
C LYS A 49 -6.75 7.87 2.53
N GLU A 50 -7.69 7.82 1.59
CA GLU A 50 -8.81 6.88 1.63
C GLU A 50 -8.30 5.43 1.57
N PHE A 51 -7.38 5.14 0.65
CA PHE A 51 -6.79 3.81 0.48
C PHE A 51 -6.14 3.29 1.76
N VAL A 52 -5.25 4.08 2.37
CA VAL A 52 -4.57 3.68 3.61
C VAL A 52 -5.57 3.53 4.77
N ASN A 53 -6.53 4.44 4.90
CA ASN A 53 -7.55 4.35 5.95
C ASN A 53 -8.41 3.09 5.80
N TYR A 54 -8.82 2.76 4.58
CA TYR A 54 -9.64 1.58 4.31
C TYR A 54 -8.89 0.28 4.59
N VAL A 55 -7.63 0.19 4.14
CA VAL A 55 -6.78 -0.97 4.44
C VAL A 55 -6.52 -1.10 5.94
N SER A 56 -6.32 0.02 6.65
CA SER A 56 -6.21 0.03 8.12
C SER A 56 -7.47 -0.52 8.79
N LYS A 57 -8.66 -0.13 8.32
CA LYS A 57 -9.94 -0.66 8.80
C LYS A 57 -10.05 -2.17 8.60
N LYS A 58 -9.67 -2.68 7.42
CA LYS A 58 -9.69 -4.13 7.12
C LYS A 58 -8.69 -4.92 7.97
N ASN A 59 -7.55 -4.32 8.28
CA ASN A 59 -6.53 -4.91 9.14
C ASN A 59 -6.87 -4.80 10.65
N ALA A 60 -7.90 -4.05 11.06
CA ALA A 60 -8.19 -3.80 12.47
C ALA A 60 -8.41 -5.09 13.30
N PRO A 61 -9.17 -6.11 12.84
CA PRO A 61 -9.32 -7.37 13.58
C PRO A 61 -7.99 -8.11 13.76
N VAL A 62 -7.18 -8.18 12.71
CA VAL A 62 -5.86 -8.83 12.74
C VAL A 62 -4.91 -8.08 13.68
N ASN A 63 -4.95 -6.74 13.68
CA ASN A 63 -4.17 -5.92 14.60
C ASN A 63 -4.59 -6.13 16.07
N ALA A 64 -5.89 -6.33 16.34
CA ALA A 64 -6.36 -6.66 17.67
C ALA A 64 -5.84 -8.03 18.14
N GLU A 65 -5.88 -9.04 17.27
CA GLU A 65 -5.29 -10.37 17.52
C GLU A 65 -3.78 -10.27 17.81
N ILE A 66 -3.03 -9.54 16.97
CA ILE A 66 -1.59 -9.27 17.16
C ILE A 66 -1.32 -8.62 18.52
N LYS A 67 -2.15 -7.65 18.92
CA LYS A 67 -2.00 -6.96 20.20
C LYS A 67 -2.23 -7.92 21.38
N ASN A 68 -3.21 -8.80 21.29
CA ASN A 68 -3.48 -9.80 22.32
C ASN A 68 -2.33 -10.82 22.42
N LEU A 69 -1.89 -11.37 21.29
CA LEU A 69 -0.75 -12.31 21.24
C LEU A 69 0.53 -11.71 21.84
N ARG A 70 0.81 -10.43 21.59
CA ARG A 70 1.95 -9.74 22.22
C ARG A 70 1.83 -9.70 23.74
N LYS A 71 0.65 -9.33 24.27
CA LYS A 71 0.40 -9.33 25.71
C LYS A 71 0.51 -10.72 26.33
N GLU A 72 0.03 -11.75 25.63
CA GLU A 72 0.15 -13.14 26.07
C GLU A 72 1.63 -13.56 26.16
N ILE A 73 2.42 -13.25 25.13
CA ILE A 73 3.87 -13.53 25.12
C ILE A 73 4.57 -12.82 26.28
N ASP A 74 4.25 -11.54 26.52
CA ASP A 74 4.85 -10.78 27.62
C ASP A 74 4.47 -11.40 28.98
N SER A 75 3.21 -11.78 29.19
CA SER A 75 2.76 -12.46 30.42
C SER A 75 3.42 -13.82 30.62
N LEU A 76 3.64 -14.59 29.56
CA LEU A 76 4.33 -15.89 29.63
C LEU A 76 5.79 -15.72 30.05
N LYS A 77 6.47 -14.69 29.54
CA LYS A 77 7.85 -14.36 29.95
C LYS A 77 7.92 -13.99 31.43
N GLU A 78 6.99 -13.15 31.90
CA GLU A 78 6.94 -12.74 33.32
C GLU A 78 6.69 -13.92 34.27
N LYS A 79 5.86 -14.88 33.86
CA LYS A 79 5.53 -16.08 34.66
C LYS A 79 6.60 -17.17 34.62
N GLY A 80 7.72 -16.94 33.93
CA GLY A 80 8.78 -17.95 33.79
C GLY A 80 8.33 -19.19 33.02
N ALA A 81 7.43 -19.04 32.04
CA ALA A 81 6.98 -20.14 31.19
C ALA A 81 8.15 -20.75 30.41
N SER A 82 7.98 -22.00 29.96
CA SER A 82 9.00 -22.71 29.19
C SER A 82 9.34 -21.99 27.87
N PRO A 83 10.60 -22.05 27.40
CA PRO A 83 11.00 -21.50 26.11
C PRO A 83 10.15 -21.99 24.94
N GLU A 84 9.71 -23.24 24.99
CA GLU A 84 8.87 -23.87 23.97
C GLU A 84 7.51 -23.18 23.84
N GLN A 85 6.85 -22.90 24.97
CA GLN A 85 5.56 -22.20 25.00
C GLN A 85 5.66 -20.77 24.46
N ILE A 86 6.76 -20.09 24.76
CA ILE A 86 7.01 -18.74 24.26
C ILE A 86 7.27 -18.77 22.75
N SER A 87 8.04 -19.74 22.26
CA SER A 87 8.33 -19.91 20.83
C SER A 87 7.06 -20.19 20.03
N GLU A 88 6.20 -21.11 20.49
CA GLU A 88 4.94 -21.44 19.81
C GLU A 88 4.02 -20.22 19.65
N ARG A 89 3.95 -19.37 20.68
CA ARG A 89 3.17 -18.12 20.64
C ARG A 89 3.80 -17.08 19.73
N GLN A 90 5.14 -17.01 19.68
CA GLN A 90 5.87 -16.16 18.74
C GLN A 90 5.64 -16.59 17.29
N ASP A 91 5.64 -17.90 17.02
CA ASP A 91 5.33 -18.43 15.69
C ASP A 91 3.91 -18.07 15.26
N THR A 92 2.95 -18.21 16.17
CA THR A 92 1.56 -17.80 15.96
C THR A 92 1.48 -16.30 15.64
N LEU A 93 2.19 -15.46 16.40
CA LEU A 93 2.28 -14.01 16.15
C LEU A 93 2.83 -13.71 14.75
N VAL A 94 3.89 -14.38 14.33
CA VAL A 94 4.49 -14.22 12.99
C VAL A 94 3.50 -14.64 11.90
N GLN A 95 2.77 -15.75 12.08
CA GLN A 95 1.77 -16.18 11.10
C GLN A 95 0.58 -15.21 11.03
N THR A 96 0.12 -14.69 12.16
CA THR A 96 -0.96 -13.69 12.18
C THR A 96 -0.52 -12.36 11.55
N GLN A 97 0.73 -11.92 11.76
CA GLN A 97 1.28 -10.75 11.07
C GLN A 97 1.29 -10.90 9.55
N LYS A 98 1.53 -12.11 9.02
CA LYS A 98 1.48 -12.38 7.57
C LYS A 98 0.08 -12.26 6.97
N LYS A 99 -0.98 -12.25 7.79
CA LYS A 99 -2.36 -12.04 7.35
C LYS A 99 -2.67 -10.57 7.04
N LEU A 100 -1.83 -9.62 7.48
CA LEU A 100 -2.03 -8.20 7.22
C LEU A 100 -1.91 -7.90 5.72
N PHE A 101 -2.87 -7.15 5.20
CA PHE A 101 -2.82 -6.66 3.83
C PHE A 101 -1.98 -5.39 3.75
N LYS A 102 -1.00 -5.35 2.85
CA LYS A 102 -0.07 -4.23 2.72
C LYS A 102 -0.52 -3.22 1.66
N PRO A 103 -0.84 -1.97 2.04
CA PRO A 103 -1.01 -0.90 1.05
C PRO A 103 0.37 -0.45 0.54
N ILE A 104 0.53 -0.31 -0.77
CA ILE A 104 1.71 0.26 -1.41
C ILE A 104 1.33 1.60 -2.04
N ILE A 105 2.03 2.65 -1.67
CA ILE A 105 1.74 4.02 -2.11
C ILE A 105 2.58 4.33 -3.34
N GLY A 106 1.95 4.82 -4.41
CA GLY A 106 2.63 5.27 -5.61
C GLY A 106 1.87 6.36 -6.34
N CYS A 107 2.36 6.66 -7.55
CA CYS A 107 1.77 7.59 -8.50
C CYS A 107 2.29 7.22 -9.89
N GLU A 108 1.45 7.30 -10.91
CA GLU A 108 1.91 7.30 -12.30
C GLU A 108 2.14 8.73 -12.75
N CYS A 109 3.40 9.17 -12.72
CA CYS A 109 3.79 10.54 -13.01
C CYS A 109 3.83 10.79 -14.53
N TYR A 110 3.41 11.98 -14.94
CA TYR A 110 3.66 12.49 -16.29
C TYR A 110 5.07 13.06 -16.39
N VAL A 111 5.84 12.59 -17.36
CA VAL A 111 7.23 13.01 -17.58
C VAL A 111 7.33 13.73 -18.92
N ALA A 112 7.76 14.99 -18.89
CA ALA A 112 7.97 15.78 -20.08
C ALA A 112 9.09 15.18 -20.96
N ARG A 113 8.96 15.29 -22.29
CA ARG A 113 10.00 14.80 -23.22
C ARG A 113 11.34 15.51 -23.08
N ARG A 114 11.31 16.75 -22.56
CA ARG A 114 12.48 17.62 -22.38
C ARG A 114 12.49 18.22 -20.98
N ASN A 115 11.97 19.44 -20.84
CA ASN A 115 11.90 20.18 -19.60
C ASN A 115 10.43 20.54 -19.31
N ARG A 116 9.99 20.40 -18.06
CA ARG A 116 8.61 20.72 -17.64
C ARG A 116 8.22 22.20 -17.79
N PHE A 117 9.18 23.09 -18.00
CA PHE A 117 8.94 24.52 -18.24
C PHE A 117 8.82 24.88 -19.73
N MET A 118 9.00 23.93 -20.64
CA MET A 118 8.85 24.15 -22.07
C MET A 118 7.45 23.74 -22.52
N GLN A 119 6.82 24.60 -23.32
CA GLN A 119 5.48 24.35 -23.88
C GLN A 119 5.48 24.71 -25.36
N SER A 120 5.77 23.73 -26.21
CA SER A 120 5.59 23.80 -27.66
C SER A 120 4.62 22.70 -28.07
N GLU A 121 3.47 23.05 -28.68
CA GLU A 121 2.42 22.09 -29.03
C GLU A 121 2.91 20.90 -29.86
N LYS A 122 3.89 21.13 -30.75
CA LYS A 122 4.43 20.08 -31.62
C LYS A 122 5.26 19.03 -30.88
N ILE A 123 5.96 19.40 -29.80
CA ILE A 123 6.89 18.52 -29.10
C ILE A 123 6.35 18.12 -27.72
N ASP A 124 5.72 19.05 -27.01
CA ASP A 124 5.32 18.95 -25.62
C ASP A 124 3.80 18.71 -25.45
N GLY A 125 3.06 18.52 -26.54
CA GLY A 125 1.64 18.12 -26.50
C GLY A 125 1.40 16.68 -26.00
N SER A 126 2.46 15.94 -25.68
CA SER A 126 2.40 14.61 -25.05
C SER A 126 3.63 14.37 -24.18
N GLY A 127 3.53 13.40 -23.27
CA GLY A 127 4.62 13.00 -22.38
C GLY A 127 4.74 11.49 -22.26
N TRP A 128 5.59 11.07 -21.34
CA TRP A 128 5.71 9.67 -20.93
C TRP A 128 5.02 9.46 -19.60
N HIS A 129 4.69 8.20 -19.32
CA HIS A 129 4.24 7.80 -18.01
C HIS A 129 5.38 7.12 -17.26
N LEU A 130 5.47 7.38 -15.96
CA LEU A 130 6.42 6.73 -15.08
C LEU A 130 5.75 6.31 -13.77
N VAL A 131 5.66 5.01 -13.54
CA VAL A 131 5.19 4.47 -12.27
C VAL A 131 6.27 4.64 -11.20
N VAL A 132 5.92 5.33 -10.12
CA VAL A 132 6.83 5.56 -8.98
C VAL A 132 6.18 5.04 -7.71
N LEU A 133 6.92 4.21 -6.96
CA LEU A 133 6.46 3.63 -5.70
C LEU A 133 7.30 4.14 -4.51
N ALA A 134 6.61 4.48 -3.42
CA ALA A 134 7.25 4.85 -2.16
C ALA A 134 7.67 3.60 -1.37
N LYS A 135 8.97 3.31 -1.34
CA LYS A 135 9.52 2.19 -0.54
C LYS A 135 9.40 2.41 0.98
N ASN A 136 9.47 3.66 1.42
CA ASN A 136 9.52 4.04 2.84
C ASN A 136 8.97 5.47 3.04
N LEU A 137 8.97 5.94 4.30
CA LEU A 137 8.47 7.26 4.66
C LEU A 137 9.20 8.40 3.93
N GLN A 138 10.52 8.30 3.74
CA GLN A 138 11.28 9.30 2.98
C GLN A 138 10.87 9.30 1.51
N GLY A 139 10.70 8.12 0.91
CA GLY A 139 10.18 7.96 -0.45
C GLY A 139 8.79 8.55 -0.60
N TYR A 140 7.89 8.35 0.37
CA TYR A 140 6.56 8.95 0.38
C TYR A 140 6.62 10.49 0.43
N LYS A 141 7.44 11.06 1.31
CA LYS A 141 7.65 12.51 1.39
C LYS A 141 8.22 13.09 0.10
N ASN A 142 9.15 12.39 -0.55
CA ASN A 142 9.70 12.79 -1.83
C ASN A 142 8.63 12.71 -2.94
N LEU A 143 7.82 11.65 -2.95
CA LEU A 143 6.75 11.48 -3.92
C LEU A 143 5.70 12.60 -3.79
N ILE A 144 5.30 12.96 -2.57
CA ILE A 144 4.43 14.14 -2.34
C ILE A 144 5.02 15.38 -2.99
N LYS A 145 6.32 15.64 -2.77
CA LYS A 145 7.00 16.81 -3.35
C LYS A 145 7.03 16.76 -4.88
N ILE A 146 7.21 15.59 -5.49
CA ILE A 146 7.22 15.45 -6.96
C ILE A 146 5.83 15.74 -7.52
N VAL A 147 4.78 15.19 -6.90
CA VAL A 147 3.39 15.34 -7.35
C VAL A 147 2.84 16.75 -7.14
N SER A 148 3.40 17.53 -6.20
CA SER A 148 2.93 18.89 -5.88
C SER A 148 3.71 20.01 -6.61
N LYS A 149 4.60 19.69 -7.56
CA LYS A 149 5.53 20.64 -8.18
C LYS A 149 5.23 20.85 -9.65
#